data_AF-A0A1Q3V539-F1
#
_entry.id   AF-A0A1Q3V539-F1
#
_cell.length_a   1.000
_cell.length_b   1.000
_cell.length_c   1.000
_cell.angle_alpha   90.00
_cell.angle_beta   90.00
_cell.angle_gamma   90.00
#
_symmetry.space_group_name_H-M   'P 1'
#
loop_
_entity.id
_entity.type
_entity.pdbx_description
1 polymer ?
#
loop_
_entity_poly.entity_id
_entity_poly.type
_entity_poly.pdbx_seq_one_letter_code
_entity_poly.pdbx_strand_id
1 'polypeptide(L)' 'MSLPKASMHDESLPYSVELWDPPHRGVTRILGQAASLALATAIYDAALQEFPGRLVTLSRGGQQLRPAQD' A
#
# COMPACT_ATOMS: atom_id res chain seq x y z
N MET A 1 26.34 14.76 0.21
CA MET A 1 25.54 14.48 1.42
C MET A 1 24.44 13.52 1.01
N SER A 2 24.56 12.25 1.41
CA SER A 2 23.55 11.23 1.09
C SER A 2 22.37 11.41 2.04
N LEU A 3 21.19 11.70 1.49
CA LEU A 3 19.94 11.66 2.25
C LEU A 3 19.78 10.25 2.85
N PRO A 4 19.47 10.10 4.14
CA PRO A 4 19.10 8.79 4.65
C PRO A 4 17.82 8.37 3.94
N LYS A 5 17.86 7.26 3.18
CA LYS A 5 16.66 6.52 2.82
C LYS A 5 16.08 5.97 4.13
N ALA A 6 15.26 6.76 4.80
CA ALA A 6 14.44 6.29 5.90
C ALA A 6 13.38 5.36 5.33
N SER A 7 13.78 4.14 4.99
CA SER A 7 12.87 3.00 4.91
C SER A 7 12.66 2.48 6.34
N MET A 8 12.30 3.39 7.25
CA MET A 8 11.82 3.02 8.57
C MET A 8 10.35 2.74 8.36
N HIS A 9 9.98 1.46 8.31
CA HIS A 9 8.61 1.08 8.63
C HIS A 9 8.34 1.67 10.01
N ASP A 10 7.56 2.74 10.07
CA ASP A 10 7.10 3.27 11.34
C ASP A 10 6.21 2.18 11.93
N GLU A 11 6.67 1.53 13.02
CA GLU A 11 5.90 0.46 13.66
C GLU A 11 4.52 0.94 14.13
N SER A 12 4.32 2.27 14.25
CA SER A 12 3.02 2.86 14.55
C SER A 12 2.03 2.80 13.38
N LEU A 13 2.50 2.59 12.14
CA LEU A 13 1.71 2.49 10.92
C LEU A 13 1.98 1.15 10.20
N PRO A 14 1.60 0.02 10.81
CA PRO A 14 2.00 -1.29 10.31
C PRO A 14 1.27 -1.67 9.02
N TYR A 15 0.17 -0.99 8.65
CA TYR A 15 -0.60 -1.29 7.44
C TYR A 15 -0.22 -0.34 6.30
N SER A 16 -0.04 -0.87 5.10
CA SER A 16 0.24 -0.08 3.89
C SER A 16 -0.72 -0.47 2.76
N VAL A 17 -1.24 0.55 2.06
CA VAL A 17 -2.02 0.39 0.83
C VAL A 17 -1.15 0.85 -0.33
N GLU A 18 -0.90 -0.04 -1.27
CA GLU A 18 0.07 0.15 -2.35
C GLU A 18 -0.63 0.06 -3.71
N LEU A 19 -0.30 0.99 -4.62
CA LEU A 19 -0.70 0.97 -6.01
C LEU A 19 0.44 0.44 -6.86
N TRP A 20 0.10 -0.48 -7.76
CA TRP A 20 1.02 -1.13 -8.68
C TRP A 20 0.65 -0.73 -10.12
N ASP A 21 1.61 -0.87 -11.04
CA ASP A 21 1.42 -0.57 -12.46
C ASP A 21 1.78 -1.77 -13.33
N PRO A 22 0.82 -2.49 -13.92
CA PRO A 22 1.14 -3.47 -14.97
C PRO A 22 1.79 -2.73 -16.16
N PRO A 23 2.94 -3.16 -16.72
CA PRO A 23 3.59 -4.46 -16.60
C PRO A 23 4.75 -4.52 -15.58
N HIS A 24 4.97 -3.46 -14.81
CA HIS A 24 6.07 -3.39 -13.85
C HIS A 24 5.65 -4.05 -12.52
N ARG A 25 6.28 -5.18 -12.19
CA ARG A 25 6.11 -5.90 -10.91
C ARG A 25 6.71 -5.15 -9.70
N GLY A 26 6.46 -3.85 -9.60
CA GLY A 26 6.93 -3.01 -8.49
C GLY A 26 5.81 -2.13 -7.96
N VAL A 27 5.85 -1.86 -6.67
CA VAL A 27 5.02 -0.82 -6.04
C VAL A 27 5.34 0.50 -6.72
N THR A 28 4.35 1.06 -7.42
CA THR A 28 4.48 2.35 -8.08
C THR A 28 4.34 3.47 -7.07
N ARG A 29 3.46 3.29 -6.08
CA ARG A 29 3.16 4.31 -5.08
C ARG A 29 2.54 3.70 -3.83
N ILE A 30 2.91 4.20 -2.65
CA ILE A 30 2.14 3.99 -1.42
C ILE A 30 1.01 5.03 -1.40
N LEU A 31 -0.25 4.56 -1.38
CA LEU A 31 -1.44 5.42 -1.32
C LEU A 31 -1.75 5.86 0.10
N GLY A 32 -1.45 5.02 1.09
CA GLY A 32 -1.61 5.36 2.49
C GLY A 32 -0.97 4.35 3.42
N GLN A 33 -0.63 4.80 4.63
CA GLN A 33 -0.26 3.94 5.74
C GLN A 33 -1.21 4.20 6.91
N ALA A 34 -1.48 3.17 7.71
CA ALA A 34 -2.46 3.26 8.78
C ALA A 34 -2.00 2.50 10.03
N ALA A 35 -2.43 3.00 11.19
CA ALA A 35 -2.22 2.37 12.49
C ALA A 35 -3.18 1.17 12.72
N SER A 36 -4.29 1.11 11.99
CA SER A 36 -5.34 0.11 12.18
C SER A 36 -5.81 -0.51 10.87
N LEU A 37 -6.26 -1.76 10.95
CA LEU A 37 -6.78 -2.51 9.80
C LEU A 37 -8.05 -1.86 9.23
N ALA A 38 -8.90 -1.30 10.08
CA ALA A 38 -10.15 -0.66 9.66
C ALA A 38 -9.88 0.56 8.77
N LEU A 39 -8.94 1.42 9.17
CA LEU A 39 -8.55 2.57 8.37
C LEU A 39 -7.85 2.13 7.08
N ALA A 40 -6.96 1.15 7.17
CA ALA A 40 -6.28 0.60 5.99
C ALA A 40 -7.27 0.01 4.98
N THR A 41 -8.33 -0.64 5.46
CA THR A 41 -9.41 -1.20 4.63
C THR A 41 -10.20 -0.08 3.95
N ALA A 42 -10.54 0.99 4.67
CA ALA A 42 -11.23 2.14 4.08
C ALA A 42 -10.40 2.82 2.97
N ILE A 43 -9.08 2.95 3.18
CA ILE A 43 -8.16 3.48 2.16
C ILE A 43 -8.10 2.54 0.95
N TYR A 44 -8.01 1.23 1.19
CA TYR A 44 -7.98 0.21 0.13
C TYR A 44 -9.27 0.24 -0.71
N ASP A 45 -10.44 0.27 -0.06
CA ASP A 45 -11.72 0.30 -0.77
C ASP A 45 -11.90 1.60 -1.58
N ALA A 46 -11.46 2.74 -1.04
CA ALA A 46 -11.44 4.00 -1.77
C ALA A 46 -10.50 3.95 -2.99
N ALA A 47 -9.31 3.36 -2.82
CA ALA A 47 -8.33 3.22 -3.90
C ALA A 47 -8.85 2.34 -5.04
N LEU A 48 -9.60 1.27 -4.75
CA LEU A 48 -10.24 0.45 -5.79
C LEU A 48 -11.24 1.24 -6.65
N GLN A 49 -11.92 2.22 -6.06
CA GLN A 49 -12.87 3.07 -6.79
C GLN A 49 -12.14 4.17 -7.58
N GLU A 50 -11.06 4.74 -7.03
CA GLU A 50 -10.29 5.81 -7.66
C GLU A 50 -9.42 5.30 -8.82
N PHE A 51 -8.93 4.06 -8.74
CA PHE A 51 -8.01 3.46 -9.71
C PHE A 51 -8.57 2.19 -10.36
N PRO A 52 -9.64 2.28 -11.16
CA PRO A 52 -10.21 1.11 -11.82
C PRO A 52 -9.20 0.47 -12.79
N GLY A 53 -9.09 -0.86 -12.75
CA GLY A 53 -8.16 -1.62 -13.59
C GLY A 53 -6.69 -1.51 -13.18
N ARG A 54 -6.41 -0.97 -11.99
CA ARG A 54 -5.07 -0.93 -11.39
C ARG A 54 -5.00 -1.91 -10.24
N LEU A 55 -3.84 -2.55 -10.12
CA LEU A 55 -3.57 -3.45 -9.00
C LEU A 55 -3.31 -2.62 -7.73
N VAL A 56 -4.16 -2.84 -6.71
CA VAL A 56 -4.02 -2.25 -5.37
C VAL A 56 -3.83 -3.38 -4.37
N THR A 57 -2.86 -3.28 -3.46
CA THR A 57 -2.66 -4.27 -2.38
C THR A 57 -2.80 -3.62 -1.01
N LEU A 58 -3.19 -4.42 -0.02
CA LEU A 58 -3.11 -4.07 1.40
C LEU A 58 -2.14 -5.04 2.07
N SER A 59 -1.07 -4.49 2.65
CA SER A 59 -0.03 -5.24 3.36
C SER A 59 0.07 -4.82 4.82
N ARG A 60 0.63 -5.69 5.67
CA ARG A 60 1.00 -5.41 7.05
C ARG A 60 2.44 -5.82 7.29
N GLY A 61 3.34 -4.86 7.50
CA GLY A 61 4.77 -5.14 7.73
C GLY A 61 5.39 -6.05 6.67
N GLY A 62 4.98 -5.91 5.40
CA GLY A 62 5.44 -6.74 4.28
C GLY A 62 4.65 -8.04 4.04
N GLN A 63 3.71 -8.42 4.92
CA GLN A 63 2.78 -9.51 4.67
C GLN A 63 1.53 -9.00 3.95
N GLN A 64 1.26 -9.48 2.73
CA GLN A 64 0.04 -9.13 2.01
C GLN A 64 -1.19 -9.72 2.69
N LEU A 65 -2.13 -8.86 3.08
CA LEU A 65 -3.40 -9.24 3.73
C LEU A 65 -4.53 -9.38 2.71
N ARG A 66 -4.55 -8.52 1.68
CA ARG A 66 -5.48 -8.63 0.55
C ARG A 66 -4.72 -8.62 -0.76
N PRO A 67 -5.01 -9.57 -1.66
CA PRO A 67 -4.40 -9.60 -2.97
C PRO A 67 -4.93 -8.47 -3.84
N ALA A 68 -4.08 -8.01 -4.77
CA ALA A 68 -4.54 -7.19 -5.86
C ALA A 68 -5.58 -7.96 -6.67
N GLN A 69 -6.73 -7.34 -6.89
CA GLN A 69 -7.73 -7.87 -7.80
C GLN A 69 -7.38 -7.40 -9.22
N ASP A 70 -7.28 -8.35 -10.15
CA ASP A 70 -7.17 -8.12 -11.59
C ASP A 70 -8.51 -7.61 -12.16
#